data_AF-A0A535SI04-F1
#
_entry.id   AF-A0A535SI04-F1
#
_cell.length_a   1.000
_cell.length_b   1.000
_cell.length_c   1.000
_cell.angle_alpha   90.00
_cell.angle_beta   90.00
_cell.angle_gamma   90.00
#
_symmetry.space_group_name_H-M   'P 1'
#
loop_
_entity.id
_entity.type
_entity.pdbx_description
1 polymer ?
#
loop_
_entity_poly.entity_id
_entity_poly.type
_entity_poly.pdbx_seq_one_letter_code
_entity_poly.pdbx_strand_id
1 'polypeptide(L)'
;MARLKLGLYATPRDELANTVDGDVPDWIESLYESYGTSAERAPASASVLALAESLGYRLRKLSVLLSKMEALGWSIKPREWDLVASTDLDETEAQAQLEAAGVWVLARLHAPVDKDGNVRWSHGLVP
;
A
#
# COMPACT_ATOMS: atom_id res chain seq x y z
N MET A 1 5.68 -16.81 14.69
CA MET A 1 4.48 -15.95 14.61
C MET A 1 4.81 -14.61 13.98
N ALA A 2 4.61 -14.53 12.67
CA ALA A 2 4.83 -13.35 11.87
C ALA A 2 3.71 -12.34 12.05
N ARG A 3 4.05 -11.05 12.03
CA ARG A 3 3.08 -9.95 12.09
C ARG A 3 3.47 -8.86 11.10
N LEU A 4 2.49 -8.35 10.37
CA LEU A 4 2.63 -7.22 9.45
C LEU A 4 1.73 -6.08 9.87
N LYS A 5 2.32 -4.89 9.97
CA LYS A 5 1.60 -3.63 10.01
C LYS A 5 1.37 -3.19 8.57
N LEU A 6 0.11 -2.97 8.19
CA LEU A 6 -0.30 -2.56 6.86
C LEU A 6 -0.92 -1.15 6.95
N GLY A 7 -0.20 -0.19 6.37
CA GLY A 7 -0.64 1.20 6.26
C GLY A 7 -1.69 1.36 5.16
N LEU A 8 -2.75 2.09 5.50
CA LEU A 8 -3.80 2.47 4.54
C LEU A 8 -3.31 3.57 3.60
N TYR A 9 -2.50 4.48 4.14
CA TYR A 9 -1.98 5.68 3.50
C TYR A 9 -0.49 5.84 3.78
N ALA A 10 0.24 6.47 2.87
CA ALA A 10 1.55 7.04 3.13
C ALA A 10 1.40 8.41 3.82
N THR A 11 2.51 9.14 4.01
CA THR A 11 2.41 10.50 4.53
C THR A 11 1.66 11.40 3.54
N PRO A 12 0.94 12.44 3.98
CA PRO A 12 0.24 13.34 3.06
C PRO A 12 1.14 13.96 1.98
N ARG A 13 2.41 14.20 2.31
CA ARG A 13 3.41 14.69 1.37
C ARG A 13 3.69 13.66 0.27
N ASP A 14 3.91 12.40 0.66
CA ASP A 14 4.27 11.34 -0.28
C ASP A 14 3.07 10.96 -1.16
N GLU A 15 1.87 10.93 -0.59
CA GLU A 15 0.63 10.69 -1.34
C GLU A 15 0.42 11.75 -2.43
N LEU A 16 0.60 13.03 -2.09
CA LEU A 16 0.50 14.10 -3.09
C LEU A 16 1.62 14.01 -4.12
N ALA A 17 2.88 13.83 -3.69
CA ALA A 17 4.04 13.74 -4.59
C ALA A 17 3.85 12.67 -5.67
N ASN A 18 3.35 11.47 -5.32
CA ASN A 18 3.06 10.39 -6.27
C ASN A 18 1.99 10.72 -7.33
N THR A 19 1.35 11.89 -7.25
CA THR A 19 0.32 12.33 -8.19
C THR A 19 0.64 13.64 -8.89
N VAL A 20 1.73 14.33 -8.51
CA VAL A 20 2.06 15.68 -9.03
C VAL A 20 3.54 15.89 -9.35
N ASP A 21 4.45 15.04 -8.86
CA ASP A 21 5.91 15.27 -8.94
C ASP A 21 6.64 13.98 -9.37
N GLY A 22 7.59 14.10 -10.30
CA GLY A 22 8.37 12.97 -10.84
C GLY A 22 7.68 12.15 -11.94
N ASP A 23 8.11 10.87 -12.11
CA ASP A 23 7.50 9.89 -13.02
C ASP A 23 6.16 9.41 -12.43
N VAL A 24 5.12 10.18 -12.72
CA VAL A 24 3.74 9.83 -12.39
C VAL A 24 3.33 8.58 -13.18
N PRO A 25 2.70 7.55 -12.59
CA PRO A 25 2.31 6.35 -13.33
C PRO A 25 1.44 6.65 -14.56
N ASP A 26 1.65 5.93 -15.68
CA ASP A 26 0.97 6.13 -16.98
C ASP A 26 -0.57 6.24 -16.85
N TRP A 27 -1.16 5.51 -15.90
CA TRP A 27 -2.61 5.53 -15.69
C TRP A 27 -3.11 6.83 -15.04
N ILE A 28 -2.27 7.51 -14.25
CA ILE A 28 -2.52 8.86 -13.72
C ILE A 28 -2.24 9.91 -14.80
N GLU A 29 -1.24 9.70 -15.67
CA GLU A 29 -1.05 10.56 -16.84
C GLU A 29 -2.30 10.56 -17.73
N SER A 30 -2.83 9.37 -18.03
CA SER A 30 -4.09 9.19 -18.77
C SER A 30 -5.27 9.91 -18.10
N LEU A 31 -5.28 9.99 -16.76
CA LEU A 31 -6.30 10.74 -16.02
C LEU A 31 -6.16 12.24 -16.24
N TYR A 32 -4.94 12.79 -16.18
CA TYR A 32 -4.70 14.20 -16.50
C TYR A 32 -5.04 14.54 -17.96
N GLU A 33 -4.71 13.66 -18.90
CA GLU A 33 -5.10 13.82 -20.30
C GLU A 33 -6.62 13.89 -20.47
N SER A 34 -7.37 13.11 -19.70
CA SER A 34 -8.84 13.16 -19.69
C SER A 34 -9.39 14.52 -19.22
N TYR A 35 -8.61 15.27 -18.44
CA TYR A 35 -8.92 16.63 -18.02
C TYR A 35 -8.36 17.70 -18.99
N GLY A 36 -7.73 17.29 -20.09
CA GLY A 36 -7.11 18.16 -21.07
C GLY A 36 -5.85 18.86 -20.56
N THR A 37 -5.12 18.23 -19.63
CA THR A 37 -3.90 18.79 -19.02
C THR A 37 -2.82 17.73 -18.82
N SER A 38 -1.70 18.10 -18.20
CA SER A 38 -0.64 17.19 -17.77
C SER A 38 -0.33 17.43 -16.29
N ALA A 39 0.32 16.47 -15.62
CA ALA A 39 0.70 16.61 -14.22
C ALA A 39 1.49 17.92 -13.95
N GLU A 40 2.36 18.31 -14.88
CA GLU A 40 3.19 19.54 -14.78
C GLU A 40 2.39 20.85 -14.86
N ARG A 41 1.24 20.85 -15.54
CA ARG A 41 0.47 22.07 -15.88
C ARG A 41 -0.95 22.08 -15.33
N ALA A 42 -1.32 21.02 -14.61
CA ALA A 42 -2.65 20.85 -14.06
C ALA A 42 -2.96 21.94 -13.03
N PRO A 43 -4.20 22.47 -13.01
CA PRO A 43 -4.65 23.24 -11.87
C PRO A 43 -4.69 22.34 -10.62
N ALA A 44 -4.50 22.93 -9.44
CA ALA A 44 -4.49 22.18 -8.17
C ALA A 44 -5.75 21.33 -7.94
N SER A 45 -6.91 21.74 -8.48
CA SER A 45 -8.15 20.96 -8.42
C SER A 45 -8.05 19.62 -9.15
N ALA A 46 -7.38 19.59 -10.32
CA ALA A 46 -7.14 18.34 -11.06
C ALA A 46 -6.13 17.44 -10.32
N SER A 47 -5.11 18.02 -9.70
CA SER A 47 -4.17 17.26 -8.86
C SER A 47 -4.83 16.62 -7.64
N VAL A 48 -5.75 17.32 -6.98
CA VAL A 48 -6.52 16.76 -5.87
C VAL A 48 -7.44 15.62 -6.34
N LEU A 49 -8.01 15.72 -7.54
CA LEU A 49 -8.80 14.61 -8.13
C LEU A 49 -7.89 13.40 -8.44
N ALA A 50 -6.71 13.62 -9.03
CA ALA A 50 -5.75 12.55 -9.28
C ALA A 50 -5.30 11.85 -8.00
N LEU A 51 -5.07 12.62 -6.92
CA LEU A 51 -4.81 12.09 -5.59
C LEU A 51 -5.96 11.20 -5.09
N ALA A 52 -7.21 11.64 -5.21
CA ALA A 52 -8.36 10.85 -4.79
C ALA A 52 -8.46 9.50 -5.52
N GLU A 53 -8.23 9.49 -6.84
CA GLU A 53 -8.21 8.26 -7.65
C GLU A 53 -7.03 7.34 -7.27
N SER A 54 -5.84 7.90 -7.04
CA SER A 54 -4.66 7.18 -6.56
C SER A 54 -4.91 6.47 -5.22
N LEU A 55 -5.49 7.19 -4.26
CA LEU A 55 -5.89 6.64 -2.97
C LEU A 55 -6.91 5.52 -3.13
N GLY A 56 -7.93 5.73 -3.98
CA GLY A 56 -8.94 4.71 -4.28
C GLY A 56 -8.32 3.44 -4.88
N TYR A 57 -7.41 3.58 -5.83
CA TYR A 57 -6.71 2.46 -6.46
C TYR A 57 -5.82 1.70 -5.47
N ARG A 58 -5.08 2.42 -4.61
CA ARG A 58 -4.27 1.83 -3.55
C ARG A 58 -5.12 1.02 -2.56
N LEU A 59 -6.25 1.57 -2.12
CA LEU A 59 -7.17 0.87 -1.20
C LEU A 59 -7.79 -0.37 -1.84
N ARG A 60 -8.09 -0.35 -3.15
CA ARG A 60 -8.54 -1.55 -3.90
C ARG A 60 -7.46 -2.64 -3.90
N LYS A 61 -6.20 -2.29 -4.15
CA LYS A 61 -5.06 -3.24 -4.06
C LYS A 61 -4.91 -3.81 -2.65
N LEU A 62 -5.03 -2.96 -1.63
CA LEU A 62 -4.99 -3.40 -0.24
C LEU A 62 -6.13 -4.40 0.03
N SER A 63 -7.36 -4.10 -0.39
CA SER A 63 -8.49 -5.03 -0.23
C SER A 63 -8.23 -6.41 -0.85
N VAL A 64 -7.60 -6.48 -2.03
CA VAL A 64 -7.18 -7.74 -2.65
C VAL A 64 -6.16 -8.48 -1.77
N LEU A 65 -5.14 -7.77 -1.27
CA LEU A 65 -4.15 -8.34 -0.35
C LEU A 65 -4.84 -8.92 0.90
N LEU A 66 -5.69 -8.15 1.57
CA LEU A 66 -6.37 -8.57 2.80
C LEU A 66 -7.21 -9.83 2.56
N SER A 67 -8.01 -9.84 1.49
CA SER A 67 -8.84 -10.99 1.11
C SER A 67 -8.00 -12.26 0.89
N LYS A 68 -6.84 -12.13 0.24
CA LYS A 68 -5.91 -13.27 0.05
C LYS A 68 -5.31 -13.74 1.37
N MET A 69 -4.90 -12.82 2.24
CA MET A 69 -4.35 -13.16 3.55
C MET A 69 -5.40 -13.87 4.43
N GLU A 70 -6.64 -13.41 4.43
CA GLU A 70 -7.76 -14.07 5.12
C GLU A 70 -7.99 -15.48 4.58
N ALA A 71 -7.97 -15.67 3.26
CA ALA A 71 -8.09 -16.99 2.63
C ALA A 71 -6.92 -17.94 2.99
N LEU A 72 -5.74 -17.39 3.30
CA LEU A 72 -4.58 -18.13 3.79
C LEU A 72 -4.62 -18.37 5.31
N GLY A 73 -5.67 -17.92 6.01
CA GLY A 73 -5.85 -18.11 7.44
C GLY A 73 -5.20 -17.04 8.34
N TRP A 74 -4.79 -15.90 7.78
CA TRP A 74 -4.25 -14.80 8.59
C TRP A 74 -5.37 -14.10 9.37
N SER A 75 -5.07 -13.72 10.61
CA SER A 75 -5.93 -12.83 11.40
C SER A 75 -5.57 -11.38 11.10
N ILE A 76 -6.55 -10.58 10.67
CA ILE A 76 -6.39 -9.16 10.37
C ILE A 76 -7.26 -8.36 11.32
N LYS A 77 -6.68 -7.39 12.03
CA LYS A 77 -7.40 -6.54 13.00
C LYS A 77 -7.02 -5.08 12.84
N PRO A 78 -7.99 -4.15 12.90
CA PRO A 78 -7.68 -2.74 13.01
C PRO A 78 -7.04 -2.45 14.36
N ARG A 79 -6.01 -1.59 14.37
CA ARG A 79 -5.36 -1.14 15.58
C ARG A 79 -4.82 0.28 15.42
N GLU A 80 -5.32 1.18 16.27
CA GLU A 80 -5.08 2.62 16.17
C GLU A 80 -5.42 3.15 14.77
N TRP A 81 -4.42 3.33 13.93
CA TRP A 81 -4.53 3.95 12.60
C TRP A 81 -4.15 2.98 11.46
N ASP A 82 -3.89 1.70 11.79
CA ASP A 82 -3.33 0.72 10.88
C ASP A 82 -4.06 -0.62 10.95
N LEU A 83 -3.82 -1.48 9.95
CA LEU A 83 -4.23 -2.87 10.00
C LEU A 83 -3.05 -3.73 10.45
N VAL A 84 -3.29 -4.62 11.42
CA VAL A 84 -2.28 -5.60 11.85
C VAL A 84 -2.75 -6.97 11.40
N ALA A 85 -1.96 -7.57 10.50
CA ALA A 85 -2.14 -8.93 10.04
C ALA A 85 -1.16 -9.86 10.77
N SER A 86 -1.61 -11.04 11.18
CA SER A 86 -0.80 -12.00 11.93
C SER A 86 -1.10 -13.45 11.54
N THR A 87 -0.07 -14.29 11.60
CA THR A 87 -0.14 -15.74 11.36
C THR A 87 0.81 -16.47 12.30
N ASP A 88 0.53 -17.73 12.61
CA ASP A 88 1.35 -18.56 13.50
C ASP A 88 2.72 -18.94 12.89
N LEU A 89 2.83 -18.88 11.55
CA LEU A 89 4.06 -19.11 10.80
C LEU A 89 5.22 -18.21 11.28
N ASP A 90 6.46 -18.61 11.04
CA ASP A 90 7.58 -17.69 11.15
C ASP A 90 7.62 -16.70 9.97
N GLU A 91 8.52 -15.72 10.03
CA GLU A 91 8.59 -14.64 9.04
C GLU A 91 9.01 -15.12 7.65
N THR A 92 9.88 -16.13 7.60
CA THR A 92 10.37 -16.69 6.32
C THR A 92 9.26 -17.49 5.65
N GLU A 93 8.58 -18.33 6.43
CA GLU A 93 7.42 -19.11 5.99
C GLU A 93 6.25 -18.20 5.57
N ALA A 94 5.97 -17.17 6.35
CA ALA A 94 4.92 -16.20 6.04
C ALA A 94 5.22 -15.44 4.76
N GLN A 95 6.46 -15.01 4.53
CA GLN A 95 6.87 -14.39 3.27
C GLN A 95 6.67 -15.34 2.10
N ALA A 96 7.19 -16.58 2.19
CA ALA A 96 7.07 -17.57 1.13
C ALA A 96 5.60 -17.87 0.80
N GLN A 97 4.72 -17.88 1.80
CA GLN A 97 3.28 -18.06 1.59
C GLN A 97 2.66 -16.88 0.81
N LEU A 98 3.02 -15.64 1.15
CA LEU A 98 2.54 -14.45 0.44
C LEU A 98 3.09 -14.35 -0.99
N GLU A 99 4.34 -14.78 -1.20
CA GLU A 99 4.96 -14.89 -2.52
C GLU A 99 4.24 -15.93 -3.37
N ALA A 100 3.99 -17.13 -2.84
CA ALA A 100 3.24 -18.19 -3.52
C ALA A 100 1.81 -17.76 -3.88
N ALA A 101 1.18 -16.93 -3.04
CA ALA A 101 -0.14 -16.36 -3.31
C ALA A 101 -0.14 -15.15 -4.28
N GLY A 102 1.06 -14.72 -4.73
CA GLY A 102 1.25 -13.62 -5.66
C GLY A 102 0.93 -12.23 -5.08
N VAL A 103 0.93 -12.08 -3.76
CA VAL A 103 0.54 -10.83 -3.07
C VAL A 103 1.67 -10.20 -2.27
N TRP A 104 2.87 -10.80 -2.27
CA TRP A 104 4.02 -10.24 -1.57
C TRP A 104 4.36 -8.82 -2.02
N VAL A 105 4.33 -8.54 -3.33
CA VAL A 105 4.57 -7.20 -3.87
C VAL A 105 3.57 -6.18 -3.30
N LEU A 106 2.30 -6.56 -3.17
CA LEU A 106 1.29 -5.70 -2.54
C LEU A 106 1.58 -5.51 -1.05
N ALA A 107 1.92 -6.58 -0.33
CA ALA A 107 2.28 -6.49 1.08
C ALA A 107 3.43 -5.49 1.31
N ARG A 108 4.48 -5.54 0.47
CA ARG A 108 5.61 -4.59 0.52
C ARG A 108 5.22 -3.13 0.31
N LEU A 109 4.21 -2.86 -0.52
CA LEU A 109 3.71 -1.50 -0.77
C LEU A 109 2.94 -0.90 0.42
N HIS A 110 2.45 -1.76 1.32
CA HIS A 110 1.65 -1.36 2.47
C HIS A 110 2.38 -1.53 3.80
N ALA A 111 3.46 -2.31 3.83
CA ALA A 111 4.23 -2.54 5.04
C ALA A 111 5.37 -1.52 5.19
N PRO A 112 5.74 -1.13 6.42
CA PRO A 112 6.94 -0.34 6.65
C PRO A 112 8.17 -1.12 6.21
N VAL A 113 9.10 -0.45 5.52
CA VAL A 113 10.38 -1.04 5.11
C VAL A 113 11.53 -0.48 5.94
N ASP A 114 12.62 -1.23 6.06
CA ASP A 114 13.87 -0.76 6.67
C ASP A 114 14.72 0.03 5.67
N LYS A 115 15.93 0.42 6.11
CA LYS A 115 16.86 1.18 5.29
C LYS A 115 17.37 0.41 4.08
N ASP A 116 17.29 -0.92 4.13
CA ASP A 116 17.71 -1.84 3.06
C ASP A 116 16.54 -2.20 2.14
N GLY A 117 15.34 -1.65 2.39
CA GLY A 117 14.13 -1.89 1.59
C GLY A 117 13.42 -3.21 1.90
N ASN A 118 13.79 -3.87 2.99
CA ASN A 118 13.14 -5.09 3.46
C ASN A 118 11.92 -4.76 4.32
N VAL A 119 10.89 -5.60 4.25
CA VAL A 119 9.69 -5.43 5.08
C VAL A 119 10.04 -5.60 6.54
N ARG A 120 9.67 -4.60 7.35
CA ARG A 120 9.81 -4.66 8.79
C ARG A 120 8.63 -5.41 9.39
N TRP A 121 8.89 -6.67 9.72
CA TRP A 121 7.96 -7.45 10.52
C TRP A 121 7.76 -6.81 11.90
N SER A 122 6.51 -6.85 12.34
CA SER A 122 6.04 -6.16 13.53
C SER A 122 6.31 -6.97 14.78
N HIS A 123 7.56 -6.97 15.21
CA HIS A 123 8.01 -7.62 16.44
C HIS A 123 7.46 -6.85 17.65
N GLY A 124 6.71 -7.52 18.53
CA GLY A 124 6.31 -6.91 19.81
C GLY A 124 5.52 -5.60 19.69
N LEU A 125 4.81 -5.35 18.58
CA LEU A 125 4.14 -4.06 18.36
C LEU A 125 2.93 -3.81 19.28
N VAL A 126 2.62 -4.69 20.22
CA VAL A 126 1.78 -4.38 21.39
C VAL A 126 2.73 -4.42 22.60
N PRO A 127 2.77 -3.38 23.45
CA PRO A 127 3.21 -3.58 24.83
C PRO A 127 2.50 -4.77 25.48
#